data_AF-A0A9P0M0C1-F1
#
_entry.id   AF-A0A9P0M0C1-F1
#
_cell.length_a   1.000
_cell.length_b   1.000
_cell.length_c   1.000
_cell.angle_alpha   90.00
_cell.angle_beta   90.00
_cell.angle_gamma   90.00
#
_symmetry.space_group_name_H-M   'P 1'
#
loop_
_entity.id
_entity.type
_entity.pdbx_description
1 polymer ?
#
loop_
_entity_poly.entity_id
_entity_poly.type
_entity_poly.pdbx_seq_one_letter_code
_entity_poly.pdbx_strand_id
1 'polypeptide(L)'
;MYLSNTDSVDKIITEHKSIKIQDHDIEIRRLVTPAQRLVISNVCPSVPNNIIESSLTTMGLKLLSRMTYLRVGMPENEYNHILRFRRQVDHQLAKS
;
A
#
# COMPACT_ATOMS: atom_id res chain seq x y z
N MET A 1 -17.14 9.44 -11.10
CA MET A 1 -17.11 10.92 -11.12
C MET A 1 -15.67 11.36 -10.93
N TYR A 2 -15.20 12.32 -11.72
CA TYR A 2 -13.90 12.97 -11.53
C TYR A 2 -14.14 14.34 -10.90
N LEU A 3 -13.36 14.67 -9.88
CA LEU A 3 -13.42 15.97 -9.20
C LEU A 3 -12.16 16.77 -9.53
N SER A 4 -12.27 18.09 -9.48
CA SER A 4 -11.19 19.02 -9.82
C SER A 4 -10.08 19.10 -8.78
N ASN A 5 -10.36 18.76 -7.51
CA ASN A 5 -9.41 18.86 -6.40
C ASN A 5 -9.42 17.61 -5.49
N THR A 6 -8.23 17.23 -5.02
CA THR A 6 -8.04 16.13 -4.06
C THR A 6 -8.67 16.41 -2.71
N ASP A 7 -8.71 17.67 -2.25
CA ASP A 7 -9.31 18.00 -0.95
C ASP A 7 -10.82 17.78 -0.95
N SER A 8 -11.48 18.07 -2.08
CA SER A 8 -12.90 17.80 -2.26
C SER A 8 -13.19 16.30 -2.21
N VAL A 9 -12.31 15.47 -2.80
CA VAL A 9 -12.40 14.01 -2.70
C VAL A 9 -12.25 13.56 -1.24
N ASP A 10 -11.24 14.08 -0.53
CA ASP A 10 -10.98 13.73 0.87
C ASP A 10 -12.17 14.09 1.77
N LYS A 11 -12.75 15.27 1.60
CA LYS A 11 -13.94 15.69 2.34
C LYS A 11 -15.13 14.77 2.10
N ILE A 12 -15.47 14.50 0.83
CA ILE A 12 -16.61 13.65 0.49
C ILE A 12 -16.44 12.24 1.09
N ILE A 13 -15.26 11.64 0.99
CA ILE A 13 -15.04 10.29 1.51
C ILE A 13 -15.09 10.25 3.04
N THR A 14 -14.63 11.30 3.70
CA THR A 14 -14.60 11.38 5.17
C THR A 14 -15.99 11.67 5.73
N GLU A 15 -16.72 12.59 5.10
CA GLU A 15 -18.00 13.08 5.59
C GLU A 15 -19.18 12.24 5.09
N HIS A 16 -19.09 11.65 3.89
CA HIS A 16 -20.20 10.98 3.20
C HIS A 16 -19.73 9.62 2.63
N LYS A 17 -19.72 8.58 3.47
CA LYS A 17 -19.26 7.24 3.09
C LYS A 17 -20.14 6.53 2.06
N SER A 18 -21.43 6.86 1.99
CA SER A 18 -22.36 6.26 1.05
C SER A 18 -23.40 7.26 0.57
N ILE A 19 -24.00 6.96 -0.57
CA ILE A 19 -25.15 7.68 -1.13
C ILE A 19 -26.29 6.70 -1.35
N LYS A 20 -27.52 7.14 -1.07
CA LYS A 20 -28.72 6.33 -1.30
C LYS A 20 -29.33 6.68 -2.65
N ILE A 21 -29.47 5.70 -3.54
CA ILE A 21 -30.14 5.84 -4.84
C ILE A 21 -31.19 4.75 -4.96
N GLN A 22 -32.47 5.12 -5.11
CA GLN A 22 -33.59 4.17 -5.24
C GLN A 22 -33.52 3.05 -4.16
N ASP A 23 -33.37 3.46 -2.90
CA ASP A 23 -33.18 2.57 -1.73
C ASP A 23 -31.93 1.67 -1.71
N HIS A 24 -31.01 1.83 -2.65
CA HIS A 24 -29.72 1.16 -2.62
C HIS A 24 -28.65 2.09 -2.04
N ASP A 25 -27.96 1.64 -1.01
CA ASP A 25 -26.78 2.32 -0.50
C ASP A 25 -25.56 1.97 -1.35
N ILE A 26 -24.97 2.98 -1.97
CA ILE A 26 -23.77 2.86 -2.78
C ILE A 26 -22.61 3.46 -2.00
N GLU A 27 -21.59 2.66 -1.72
CA GLU A 27 -20.39 3.10 -1.03
C GLU A 27 -19.54 4.02 -1.92
N ILE A 28 -19.10 5.15 -1.36
CA ILE A 28 -18.16 6.07 -2.01
C ILE A 28 -16.74 5.63 -1.67
N ARG A 29 -15.95 5.36 -2.71
CA ARG A 29 -14.52 5.05 -2.60
C ARG A 29 -13.69 5.87 -3.58
N ARG A 30 -12.42 6.09 -3.26
CA ARG A 30 -11.47 6.71 -4.21
C ARG A 30 -11.35 5.84 -5.45
N LEU A 31 -11.32 6.48 -6.61
CA LEU A 31 -11.00 5.82 -7.86
C LEU A 31 -9.52 5.41 -7.90
N VAL A 32 -8.63 6.27 -7.40
CA VAL A 32 -7.18 6.01 -7.33
C VAL A 32 -6.78 5.76 -5.89
N THR A 33 -6.24 4.57 -5.62
CA THR A 33 -5.74 4.19 -4.31
C THR A 33 -4.49 5.02 -3.97
N PRO A 34 -4.46 5.69 -2.80
CA PRO A 34 -3.30 6.48 -2.38
C PRO A 34 -2.12 5.60 -1.98
N ALA A 35 -2.38 4.32 -1.67
CA ALA A 35 -1.35 3.33 -1.39
C ALA A 35 -0.51 3.05 -2.64
N GLN A 36 0.81 3.17 -2.50
CA GLN A 36 1.79 2.84 -3.53
C GLN A 36 2.69 1.71 -3.05
N ARG A 37 3.07 0.82 -3.98
CA ARG A 37 4.00 -0.26 -3.69
C ARG A 37 5.44 0.20 -3.80
N LEU A 38 6.19 0.09 -2.71
CA LEU A 38 7.64 0.27 -2.70
C LEU A 38 8.32 -1.10 -2.81
N VAL A 39 9.27 -1.23 -3.73
CA VAL A 39 10.11 -2.42 -3.88
C VAL A 39 11.57 -2.06 -3.62
N ILE A 40 12.17 -2.68 -2.62
CA ILE A 40 13.59 -2.52 -2.29
C ILE A 40 14.32 -3.74 -2.83
N SER A 41 15.27 -3.51 -3.73
CA SER A 41 16.07 -4.58 -4.34
C SER A 41 17.45 -4.71 -3.70
N ASN A 42 18.07 -5.87 -3.91
CA ASN A 42 19.40 -6.21 -3.40
C ASN A 42 19.52 -6.13 -1.87
N VAL A 43 18.45 -6.51 -1.16
CA VAL A 43 18.47 -6.52 0.31
C VAL A 43 19.09 -7.83 0.80
N CYS A 44 20.13 -7.72 1.63
CA CYS A 44 20.75 -8.87 2.26
C CYS A 44 19.72 -9.66 3.10
N PRO A 45 19.65 -11.00 3.00
CA PRO A 45 18.68 -11.80 3.76
C PRO A 45 18.83 -11.68 5.28
N SER A 46 20.05 -11.40 5.76
CA SER A 46 20.32 -11.27 7.20
C SER A 46 19.71 -10.01 7.83
N VAL A 47 19.36 -9.00 7.02
CA VAL A 47 18.74 -7.77 7.53
C VAL A 47 17.29 -8.07 7.92
N PRO A 48 16.84 -7.84 9.15
CA PRO A 48 15.44 -8.10 9.51
C PRO A 48 14.47 -7.09 8.87
N ASN A 49 13.23 -7.50 8.56
CA ASN A 49 12.21 -6.61 7.96
C ASN A 49 11.88 -5.41 8.84
N ASN A 50 11.77 -5.60 10.16
CA ASN A 50 11.45 -4.54 11.12
C ASN A 50 12.48 -3.40 11.13
N ILE A 51 13.76 -3.68 10.84
CA ILE A 51 14.80 -2.65 10.75
C ILE A 51 14.53 -1.73 9.55
N ILE A 52 14.16 -2.31 8.41
CA ILE A 52 13.83 -1.55 7.20
C ILE A 52 12.53 -0.78 7.40
N GLU A 53 11.50 -1.43 7.94
CA GLU A 53 10.21 -0.78 8.25
C GLU A 53 10.39 0.44 9.17
N SER A 54 11.20 0.30 10.21
CA SER A 54 11.52 1.40 11.14
C SER A 54 12.20 2.56 10.40
N SER A 55 13.21 2.25 9.56
CA SER A 55 13.92 3.25 8.77
C SER A 55 13.00 4.00 7.80
N LEU A 56 12.12 3.29 7.08
CA LEU A 56 11.13 3.90 6.18
C LEU A 56 10.15 4.82 6.94
N THR A 57 9.75 4.42 8.14
CA THR A 57 8.88 5.23 8.99
C THR A 57 9.58 6.50 9.46
N THR A 58 10.86 6.41 9.85
CA THR A 58 11.69 7.57 10.19
C THR A 58 11.88 8.53 9.00
N MET A 59 11.87 8.01 7.77
CA MET A 59 11.91 8.82 6.54
C MET A 59 10.56 9.49 6.20
N GLY A 60 9.52 9.32 7.02
CA GLY A 60 8.21 9.93 6.82
C GLY A 60 7.24 9.13 5.96
N LEU A 61 7.53 7.85 5.70
CA LEU A 61 6.59 6.98 5.01
C LEU A 61 5.64 6.32 6.01
N LYS A 62 4.33 6.39 5.74
CA LYS A 62 3.33 5.62 6.49
C LYS A 62 3.14 4.27 5.81
N LEU A 63 3.65 3.22 6.44
CA LEU A 63 3.48 1.85 5.97
C LEU A 63 2.02 1.40 6.17
N LEU A 64 1.43 0.82 5.11
CA LEU A 64 0.06 0.33 5.08
C LEU A 64 -0.03 -1.20 5.13
N SER A 65 1.10 -1.88 4.90
CA SER A 65 1.24 -3.32 5.04
C SER A 65 2.52 -3.66 5.81
N ARG A 66 2.63 -4.91 6.27
CA ARG A 66 3.93 -5.46 6.67
C ARG A 66 4.81 -5.66 5.43
N MET A 67 6.11 -5.55 5.62
CA MET A 67 7.10 -5.86 4.60
C MET A 67 7.13 -7.36 4.32
N THR A 68 7.13 -7.71 3.05
CA THR A 68 7.12 -9.10 2.57
C THR A 68 8.24 -9.33 1.57
N TYR A 69 8.69 -10.58 1.49
CA TYR A 69 9.62 -11.00 0.46
C TYR A 69 8.88 -11.16 -0.86
N LEU A 70 9.51 -10.72 -1.95
CA LEU A 70 8.97 -10.90 -3.28
C LEU A 70 9.32 -12.32 -3.74
N ARG A 71 8.31 -13.16 -3.96
CA ARG A 71 8.50 -14.54 -4.42
C ARG A 71 9.10 -14.56 -5.82
N VAL A 72 9.95 -15.54 -6.11
CA VAL A 72 10.31 -15.84 -7.50
C VAL A 72 9.03 -16.37 -8.14
N GLY A 73 8.51 -15.68 -9.16
CA GLY A 73 7.26 -16.05 -9.85
C GLY A 73 7.35 -17.35 -10.65
N MET A 74 8.05 -18.36 -10.13
CA MET A 74 8.07 -19.71 -10.70
C MET A 74 6.81 -20.46 -10.28
N PRO A 75 6.22 -21.23 -11.19
CA PRO A 75 5.00 -21.99 -10.92
C PRO A 75 5.28 -23.23 -10.04
N GLU A 76 6.51 -23.74 -9.99
CA GLU A 76 6.82 -24.93 -9.22
C GLU A 76 6.92 -24.64 -7.71
N ASN A 77 6.15 -25.40 -6.92
CA ASN A 77 6.10 -25.27 -5.47
C ASN A 77 7.46 -25.52 -4.79
N GLU A 78 8.33 -26.29 -5.43
CA GLU A 78 9.67 -26.62 -4.92
C GLU A 78 10.56 -25.39 -4.76
N TYR A 79 10.35 -24.29 -5.50
CA TYR A 79 11.14 -23.06 -5.39
C TYR A 79 10.52 -21.99 -4.49
N ASN A 80 9.42 -22.28 -3.78
CA ASN A 80 8.76 -21.30 -2.90
C ASN A 80 9.63 -20.85 -1.73
N HIS A 81 10.63 -21.64 -1.34
CA HIS A 81 11.60 -21.29 -0.30
C HIS A 81 12.69 -20.32 -0.81
N ILE A 82 12.85 -20.18 -2.13
CA ILE A 82 13.81 -19.25 -2.72
C ILE A 82 13.21 -17.84 -2.67
N LEU A 83 13.66 -17.07 -1.68
CA LEU A 83 13.31 -15.66 -1.56
C LEU A 83 14.18 -14.85 -2.54
N ARG A 84 13.58 -13.89 -3.27
CA ARG A 84 14.41 -12.88 -3.94
C ARG A 84 15.08 -12.01 -2.88
N PHE A 85 16.25 -11.46 -3.20
CA PHE A 85 16.84 -10.30 -2.50
C PHE A 85 16.01 -9.01 -2.71
N ARG A 86 14.68 -9.13 -2.79
CA ARG A 86 13.74 -8.03 -2.99
C ARG A 86 12.65 -8.11 -1.94
N ARG A 87 12.34 -6.95 -1.36
CA ARG A 87 11.28 -6.79 -0.37
C ARG A 87 10.29 -5.77 -0.89
N GLN A 88 9.02 -5.96 -0.52
CA GLN A 88 7.97 -5.04 -0.88
C GLN A 88 7.15 -4.64 0.33
N VAL A 89 6.64 -3.42 0.29
CA VAL A 89 5.70 -2.88 1.27
C VAL A 89 4.80 -1.87 0.57
N ASP A 90 3.51 -1.88 0.91
CA ASP A 90 2.59 -0.85 0.45
C ASP A 90 2.64 0.32 1.44
N HIS A 91 2.76 1.54 0.93
CA HIS A 91 2.98 2.76 1.73
C HIS A 91 2.17 3.93 1.19
N GLN A 92 2.07 4.99 1.98
CA GLN A 92 1.62 6.30 1.55
C GLN A 92 2.50 7.37 2.18
N LEU A 93 2.57 8.56 1.57
CA LEU A 93 3.24 9.70 2.17
C LEU A 93 2.50 10.11 3.45
N ALA A 94 3.24 10.32 4.54
CA ALA A 94 2.65 10.95 5.73
C ALA A 94 2.22 12.37 5.35
N LYS A 95 0.95 12.73 5.62
CA LYS A 95 0.50 14.12 5.49
C LYS A 95 1.24 14.94 6.55
N SER A 96 2.04 15.91 6.11
CA SER A 96 2.74 16.91 6.93
C SER A 96 1.78 17.83 7.66
#